data_AF-A0A969A4P4-F1
#
_entry.id   AF-A0A969A4P4-F1
#
_cell.length_a   1.000
_cell.length_b   1.000
_cell.length_c   1.000
_cell.angle_alpha   90.00
_cell.angle_beta   90.00
_cell.angle_gamma   90.00
#
_symmetry.space_group_name_H-M   'P 1'
#
loop_
_entity.id
_entity.type
_entity.pdbx_description
1 polymer ?
#
loop_
_entity_poly.entity_id
_entity_poly.type
_entity_poly.pdbx_seq_one_letter_code
_entity_poly.pdbx_strand_id
1 'polypeptide(L)'
;MDTMPIFQAIGILKGKITQSQSDEYRFLIEINNVSYEIKTYHTSKCTREKLIKHIQENTSPARIMVYPRLKIDPDTAKQKVKFSLANFITTEDNSKLVGILSDNEFILRGIYKKVAGFKDPCITVFKNKDKRNELLFEKHLSKGKTKYFLPMNIPVKWKDAVITPYDARDSEIQQKYFVSLKAKFSAKKSTFTYHSLLDAPTNEIPQAIFVEPEQDLKTEETYIMSNF
;
A
#
# COMPACT_ATOMS: atom_id res chain seq x y z
N MET A 1 -1.81 -4.32 25.73
CA MET A 1 -1.83 -5.55 24.91
C MET A 1 -1.08 -5.22 23.64
N ASP A 2 0.16 -5.68 23.54
CA ASP A 2 0.93 -5.57 22.31
C ASP A 2 0.25 -6.42 21.24
N THR A 3 -0.40 -5.74 20.30
CA THR A 3 -0.88 -6.37 19.08
C THR A 3 0.34 -6.76 18.26
N MET A 4 0.44 -8.03 17.84
CA MET A 4 1.53 -8.47 16.97
C MET A 4 1.70 -7.51 15.77
N PRO A 5 2.94 -7.24 15.33
CA PRO A 5 3.18 -6.40 14.18
C PRO A 5 2.45 -6.94 12.95
N ILE A 6 1.93 -6.05 12.11
CA ILE A 6 1.18 -6.40 10.90
C ILE A 6 1.73 -5.68 9.69
N PHE A 7 1.68 -6.33 8.54
CA PHE A 7 1.85 -5.68 7.24
C PHE A 7 0.71 -4.71 6.97
N GLN A 8 1.04 -3.48 6.62
CA GLN A 8 0.05 -2.45 6.35
C GLN A 8 0.62 -1.35 5.46
N ALA A 9 -0.20 -0.85 4.55
CA ALA A 9 0.07 0.39 3.84
C ALA A 9 -1.24 1.16 3.74
N ILE A 10 -1.46 2.12 4.62
CA ILE A 10 -2.70 2.88 4.67
C ILE A 10 -2.38 4.35 4.93
N GLY A 11 -3.12 5.25 4.29
CA GLY A 11 -2.88 6.67 4.46
C GLY A 11 -4.12 7.50 4.32
N ILE A 12 -3.95 8.79 4.61
CA ILE A 12 -4.97 9.82 4.47
C ILE A 12 -4.59 10.69 3.28
N LEU A 13 -5.51 10.87 2.34
CA LEU A 13 -5.38 11.86 1.29
C LEU A 13 -6.38 12.97 1.51
N LYS A 14 -5.95 14.20 1.21
CA LYS A 14 -6.82 15.36 1.16
C LYS A 14 -6.77 15.98 -0.23
N GLY A 15 -7.93 16.13 -0.84
CA GLY A 15 -8.02 16.67 -2.20
C GLY A 15 -9.44 16.82 -2.68
N LYS A 16 -9.59 17.40 -3.87
CA LYS A 16 -10.89 17.51 -4.54
C LYS A 16 -11.18 16.18 -5.22
N ILE A 17 -12.29 15.54 -4.88
CA ILE A 17 -12.71 14.29 -5.52
C ILE A 17 -13.69 14.64 -6.65
N THR A 18 -13.43 14.10 -7.83
CA THR A 18 -14.30 14.23 -8.99
C THR A 18 -14.61 12.87 -9.60
N GLN A 19 -15.78 12.77 -10.24
CA GLN A 19 -16.12 11.64 -11.08
C GLN A 19 -15.68 11.95 -12.51
N SER A 20 -15.11 10.96 -13.20
CA SER A 20 -14.69 11.09 -14.59
C SER A 20 -15.90 11.28 -15.48
N GLN A 21 -15.84 12.28 -16.38
CA GLN A 21 -16.92 12.52 -17.35
C GLN A 21 -17.05 11.40 -18.38
N SER A 22 -15.94 10.72 -18.70
CA SER A 22 -15.90 9.65 -19.69
C SER A 22 -16.21 8.26 -19.13
N ASP A 23 -16.28 8.11 -17.81
CA ASP A 23 -16.47 6.81 -17.13
C ASP A 23 -17.06 7.03 -15.73
N GLU A 24 -18.34 6.74 -15.58
CA GLU A 24 -19.06 6.92 -14.31
C GLU A 24 -18.52 6.03 -13.16
N TYR A 25 -17.71 5.02 -13.44
CA TYR A 25 -17.11 4.16 -12.42
C TYR A 25 -15.73 4.63 -11.99
N ARG A 26 -15.19 5.67 -12.64
CA ARG A 26 -13.86 6.17 -12.40
C ARG A 26 -13.90 7.45 -11.58
N PHE A 27 -13.31 7.40 -10.40
CA PHE A 27 -13.15 8.55 -9.51
C PHE A 27 -11.69 9.02 -9.50
N LEU A 28 -11.51 10.32 -9.40
CA LEU A 28 -10.21 10.98 -9.34
C LEU A 28 -10.13 11.80 -8.06
N ILE A 29 -8.96 11.85 -7.44
CA ILE A 29 -8.63 12.83 -6.41
C ILE A 29 -7.54 13.75 -6.94
N GLU A 30 -7.82 15.03 -6.89
CA GLU A 30 -6.89 16.09 -7.25
C GLU A 30 -6.19 16.61 -6.00
N ILE A 31 -4.87 16.49 -5.99
CA ILE A 31 -3.99 16.90 -4.89
C ILE A 31 -2.91 17.80 -5.49
N ASN A 32 -2.90 19.08 -5.12
CA ASN A 32 -1.96 20.07 -5.68
C ASN A 32 -1.95 20.09 -7.23
N ASN A 33 -3.14 20.09 -7.84
CA ASN A 33 -3.37 20.08 -9.29
C ASN A 33 -2.88 18.81 -10.01
N VAL A 34 -2.65 17.71 -9.28
CA VAL A 34 -2.31 16.40 -9.83
C VAL A 34 -3.41 15.41 -9.51
N SER A 35 -3.96 14.77 -10.55
CA SER A 35 -5.08 13.83 -10.42
C SER A 35 -4.62 12.39 -10.31
N TYR A 36 -5.16 11.68 -9.32
CA TYR A 36 -4.92 10.25 -9.10
C TYR A 36 -6.22 9.46 -9.15
N GLU A 37 -6.17 8.27 -9.74
CA GLU A 37 -7.32 7.37 -9.77
C GLU A 37 -7.58 6.78 -8.38
N ILE A 38 -8.82 6.92 -7.93
CA ILE A 38 -9.38 6.21 -6.79
C ILE A 38 -10.17 5.01 -7.31
N LYS A 39 -9.68 3.81 -7.00
CA LYS A 39 -10.43 2.58 -7.18
C LYS A 39 -11.35 2.35 -6.00
N THR A 40 -12.65 2.37 -6.27
CA THR A 40 -13.63 1.70 -5.43
C THR A 40 -13.60 0.22 -5.82
N TYR A 41 -13.48 -0.71 -4.87
CA TYR A 41 -13.60 -2.13 -5.22
C TYR A 41 -14.97 -2.35 -5.88
N HIS A 42 -14.97 -3.00 -7.06
CA HIS A 42 -16.09 -3.10 -8.01
C HIS A 42 -17.39 -3.75 -7.49
N THR A 43 -17.56 -3.99 -6.19
CA THR A 43 -18.52 -4.99 -5.70
C THR A 43 -19.51 -4.52 -4.64
N SER A 44 -19.69 -3.22 -4.42
CA SER A 44 -21.00 -2.78 -3.90
C SER A 44 -21.41 -1.44 -4.49
N LYS A 45 -22.54 -1.44 -5.21
CA LYS A 45 -23.31 -0.24 -5.58
C LYS A 45 -23.35 0.77 -4.42
N CYS A 46 -23.49 0.25 -3.19
CA CYS A 46 -23.43 0.97 -1.92
C CYS A 46 -22.15 1.79 -1.69
N THR A 47 -20.94 1.28 -1.98
CA THR A 47 -19.70 2.06 -1.77
C THR A 47 -19.60 3.22 -2.75
N ARG A 48 -20.03 3.00 -4.00
CA ARG A 48 -20.09 4.05 -5.03
C ARG A 48 -21.10 5.13 -4.65
N GLU A 49 -22.30 4.73 -4.25
CA GLU A 49 -23.33 5.65 -3.79
C GLU A 49 -22.87 6.46 -2.57
N LYS A 50 -22.19 5.82 -1.62
CA LYS A 50 -21.54 6.52 -0.49
C LYS A 50 -20.50 7.53 -0.95
N LEU A 51 -19.69 7.21 -1.96
CA LEU A 51 -18.70 8.14 -2.52
C LEU A 51 -19.36 9.33 -3.20
N ILE A 52 -20.37 9.09 -4.05
CA ILE A 52 -21.13 10.15 -4.73
C ILE A 52 -21.81 11.05 -3.70
N LYS A 53 -22.49 10.44 -2.72
CA LYS A 53 -23.13 11.15 -1.61
C LYS A 53 -22.12 11.97 -0.82
N HIS A 54 -20.97 11.40 -0.47
CA HIS A 54 -19.91 12.12 0.22
C HIS A 54 -19.39 13.32 -0.59
N ILE A 55 -19.20 13.18 -1.90
CA ILE A 55 -18.81 14.28 -2.80
C ILE A 55 -19.88 15.39 -2.83
N GLN A 56 -21.17 15.03 -2.80
CA GLN A 56 -22.28 15.97 -2.82
C GLN A 56 -22.45 16.71 -1.48
N GLU A 57 -22.23 16.02 -0.36
CA GLU A 57 -22.50 16.53 1.00
C GLU A 57 -21.32 17.25 1.65
N ASN A 58 -20.08 16.99 1.21
CA ASN A 58 -18.89 17.52 1.88
C ASN A 58 -18.22 18.62 1.05
N THR A 59 -17.77 19.67 1.74
CA THR A 59 -17.02 20.75 1.13
C THR A 59 -15.65 20.24 0.67
N SER A 60 -15.32 20.47 -0.60
CA SER A 60 -13.98 20.23 -1.12
C SER A 60 -12.96 21.13 -0.38
N PRO A 61 -11.79 20.61 0.03
CA PRO A 61 -11.27 19.27 -0.26
C PRO A 61 -11.73 18.20 0.76
N ALA A 62 -12.09 17.03 0.23
CA ALA A 62 -12.46 15.86 1.02
C ALA A 62 -11.21 15.18 1.62
N ARG A 63 -11.38 14.55 2.78
CA ARG A 63 -10.36 13.70 3.43
C ARG A 63 -10.81 12.25 3.35
N ILE A 64 -9.97 11.39 2.79
CA ILE A 64 -10.29 9.97 2.61
C ILE A 64 -9.14 9.09 3.05
N MET A 65 -9.49 7.90 3.52
CA MET A 65 -8.54 6.86 3.87
C MET A 65 -8.36 5.92 2.69
N VAL A 66 -7.11 5.61 2.35
CA VAL A 66 -6.78 4.85 1.14
C VAL A 66 -5.65 3.86 1.36
N TYR A 67 -5.66 2.81 0.54
CA TYR A 67 -4.51 1.94 0.30
C TYR A 67 -3.79 2.41 -0.96
N PRO A 68 -2.47 2.67 -0.94
CA PRO A 68 -1.73 2.96 -2.17
C PRO A 68 -1.70 1.72 -3.07
N ARG A 69 -1.57 1.93 -4.37
CA ARG A 69 -1.43 0.90 -5.40
C ARG A 69 -0.39 1.36 -6.41
N LEU A 70 0.76 0.71 -6.42
CA LEU A 70 1.87 1.09 -7.30
C LEU A 70 2.05 0.05 -8.38
N LYS A 71 2.32 0.52 -9.59
CA LYS A 71 2.71 -0.32 -10.73
C LYS A 71 3.81 0.40 -11.49
N ILE A 72 4.86 -0.34 -11.85
CA ILE A 72 5.81 0.14 -12.85
C ILE A 72 5.16 -0.07 -14.21
N ASP A 73 5.06 1.02 -14.96
CA ASP A 73 4.65 0.97 -16.34
C ASP A 73 5.81 0.37 -17.17
N PRO A 74 5.59 -0.77 -17.86
CA PRO A 74 6.68 -1.47 -18.55
C PRO A 74 7.26 -0.67 -19.72
N ASP A 75 6.44 0.16 -20.37
CA ASP A 75 6.83 0.89 -21.58
C ASP A 75 7.64 2.14 -21.25
N THR A 76 7.28 2.81 -20.15
CA THR A 76 7.91 4.07 -19.75
C THR A 76 8.90 3.92 -18.60
N ALA A 77 8.97 2.74 -17.98
CA ALA A 77 9.66 2.48 -16.70
C ALA A 77 9.25 3.45 -15.58
N LYS A 78 8.15 4.20 -15.74
CA LYS A 78 7.66 5.18 -14.77
C LYS A 78 6.73 4.49 -13.79
N GLN A 79 6.83 4.89 -12.53
CA GLN A 79 5.88 4.49 -11.51
C GLN A 79 4.53 5.18 -11.74
N LYS A 80 3.47 4.38 -11.87
CA LYS A 80 2.08 4.83 -11.78
C LYS A 80 1.56 4.54 -10.37
N VAL A 81 1.06 5.58 -9.72
CA VAL A 81 0.40 5.48 -8.41
C VAL A 81 -1.11 5.60 -8.61
N LYS A 82 -1.85 4.70 -8.00
CA LYS A 82 -3.30 4.74 -7.83
C LYS A 82 -3.62 4.53 -6.36
N PHE A 83 -4.87 4.76 -5.98
CA PHE A 83 -5.32 4.55 -4.62
C PHE A 83 -6.57 3.68 -4.61
N SER A 84 -6.70 2.78 -3.64
CA SER A 84 -7.96 2.09 -3.37
C SER A 84 -8.62 2.72 -2.16
N LEU A 85 -9.89 3.11 -2.31
CA LEU A 85 -10.65 3.69 -1.20
C LEU A 85 -10.80 2.66 -0.08
N ALA A 86 -10.43 3.04 1.14
CA ALA A 86 -10.59 2.24 2.35
C ALA A 86 -11.81 2.71 3.13
N ASN A 87 -11.88 4.01 3.41
CA ASN A 87 -13.01 4.62 4.11
C ASN A 87 -13.07 6.13 3.84
N PHE A 88 -14.20 6.75 4.19
CA PHE A 88 -14.34 8.20 4.30
C PHE A 88 -13.88 8.66 5.67
N ILE A 89 -13.44 9.91 5.78
CA ILE A 89 -13.18 10.55 7.07
C ILE A 89 -14.23 11.62 7.27
N THR A 90 -15.07 11.46 8.29
CA THR A 90 -16.06 12.45 8.71
C THR A 90 -15.52 13.31 9.87
N THR A 91 -16.23 14.36 10.23
CA THR A 91 -15.90 15.20 11.39
C THR A 91 -15.98 14.46 12.72
N GLU A 92 -16.69 13.33 12.76
CA GLU A 92 -16.88 12.49 13.95
C GLU A 92 -15.89 11.31 14.00
N ASP A 93 -15.05 11.13 12.97
CA ASP A 93 -14.12 10.00 12.89
C ASP A 93 -12.97 10.13 13.89
N ASN A 94 -13.16 9.52 15.06
CA ASN A 94 -12.15 9.40 16.12
C ASN A 94 -11.24 8.16 15.96
N SER A 95 -11.08 7.64 14.73
CA SER A 95 -10.23 6.47 14.52
C SER A 95 -8.78 6.79 14.91
N LYS A 96 -8.09 5.82 15.54
CA LYS A 96 -6.68 6.00 15.94
C LYS A 96 -5.78 6.47 14.78
N LEU A 97 -6.09 6.03 13.55
CA LEU A 97 -5.35 6.44 12.35
C LEU A 97 -5.48 7.93 12.04
N VAL A 98 -6.67 8.52 12.26
CA VAL A 98 -6.90 9.97 12.05
C VAL A 98 -6.11 10.81 13.06
N GLY A 99 -5.88 10.30 14.27
CA GLY A 99 -5.01 10.95 15.26
C GLY A 99 -3.51 10.83 14.98
N ILE A 100 -3.08 9.82 14.20
CA ILE A 100 -1.65 9.54 13.94
C ILE A 100 -1.17 10.16 12.63
N LEU A 101 -2.05 10.25 11.63
CA LEU A 101 -1.73 10.66 10.26
C LEU A 101 -2.26 12.05 9.94
N SER A 102 -1.38 12.90 9.42
CA SER A 102 -1.75 14.17 8.80
C SER A 102 -2.19 13.97 7.35
N ASP A 103 -2.62 15.06 6.71
CA ASP A 103 -3.00 15.04 5.31
C ASP A 103 -1.82 14.60 4.41
N ASN A 104 -2.08 13.64 3.54
CA ASN A 104 -1.11 13.03 2.62
C ASN A 104 0.00 12.24 3.32
N GLU A 105 -0.26 11.72 4.52
CA GLU A 105 0.63 10.81 5.23
C GLU A 105 0.11 9.37 5.22
N PHE A 106 1.05 8.43 5.30
CA PHE A 106 0.81 7.00 5.23
C PHE A 106 1.58 6.28 6.34
N ILE A 107 0.94 5.31 6.98
CA ILE A 107 1.62 4.26 7.74
C ILE A 107 2.05 3.18 6.75
N LEU A 108 3.35 2.89 6.74
CA LEU A 108 3.94 1.79 5.99
C LEU A 108 4.59 0.82 6.97
N ARG A 109 4.16 -0.43 6.91
CA ARG A 109 4.64 -1.55 7.73
C ARG A 109 4.98 -2.73 6.84
N GLY A 110 6.25 -3.09 6.81
CA GLY A 110 6.74 -4.16 5.95
C GLY A 110 8.25 -4.33 5.96
N ILE A 111 8.75 -5.13 5.03
CA ILE A 111 10.19 -5.43 4.93
C ILE A 111 10.87 -4.31 4.15
N TYR A 112 11.94 -3.74 4.70
CA TYR A 112 12.77 -2.75 3.98
C TYR A 112 13.79 -3.47 3.10
N LYS A 113 13.61 -3.43 1.77
CA LYS A 113 14.46 -4.14 0.82
C LYS A 113 14.63 -3.43 -0.52
N LYS A 114 15.72 -3.74 -1.22
CA LYS A 114 15.88 -3.39 -2.65
C LYS A 114 15.00 -4.31 -3.49
N VAL A 115 14.37 -3.73 -4.50
CA VAL A 115 13.47 -4.44 -5.42
C VAL A 115 13.84 -4.05 -6.84
N ALA A 116 14.03 -5.03 -7.72
CA ALA A 116 14.34 -4.80 -9.12
C ALA A 116 13.29 -3.87 -9.77
N GLY A 117 13.76 -2.94 -10.61
CA GLY A 117 12.91 -1.94 -11.27
C GLY A 117 12.61 -0.68 -10.44
N PHE A 118 12.92 -0.68 -9.13
CA PHE A 118 12.79 0.52 -8.30
C PHE A 118 14.15 1.17 -8.04
N LYS A 119 14.21 2.50 -8.19
CA LYS A 119 15.41 3.28 -7.91
C LYS A 119 15.70 3.41 -6.42
N ASP A 120 14.65 3.70 -5.64
CA ASP A 120 14.74 3.84 -4.19
C ASP A 120 14.36 2.50 -3.54
N PRO A 121 14.96 2.12 -2.39
CA PRO A 121 14.55 0.95 -1.65
C PRO A 121 13.06 0.99 -1.27
N CYS A 122 12.45 -0.19 -1.17
CA CYS A 122 11.02 -0.35 -0.97
C CYS A 122 10.69 -0.83 0.44
N ILE A 123 9.54 -0.37 0.94
CA ILE A 123 8.78 -1.08 1.96
C ILE A 123 7.90 -2.10 1.23
N THR A 124 8.22 -3.37 1.38
CA THR A 124 7.46 -4.48 0.81
C THR A 124 6.39 -4.92 1.81
N VAL A 125 5.14 -4.78 1.40
CA VAL A 125 3.95 -5.04 2.21
C VAL A 125 3.24 -6.28 1.69
N PHE A 126 3.10 -7.27 2.55
CA PHE A 126 2.43 -8.54 2.25
C PHE A 126 0.98 -8.55 2.78
N LYS A 127 0.24 -9.62 2.51
CA LYS A 127 -1.03 -9.87 3.20
C LYS A 127 -0.73 -10.53 4.53
N ASN A 128 -1.35 -10.06 5.60
CA ASN A 128 -1.24 -10.69 6.91
C ASN A 128 -1.82 -12.10 6.86
N LYS A 129 -1.21 -13.03 7.57
CA LYS A 129 -1.79 -14.36 7.77
C LYS A 129 -2.89 -14.27 8.83
N ASP A 130 -4.12 -14.15 8.35
CA ASP A 130 -5.33 -14.18 9.15
C ASP A 130 -6.37 -15.06 8.46
N LYS A 131 -7.34 -15.58 9.22
CA LYS A 131 -8.36 -16.52 8.72
C LYS A 131 -9.09 -16.01 7.47
N ARG A 132 -9.30 -14.70 7.35
CA ARG A 132 -9.95 -14.11 6.18
C ARG A 132 -9.04 -14.18 4.96
N ASN A 133 -7.77 -13.82 5.10
CA ASN A 133 -6.81 -13.87 4.00
C ASN A 133 -6.47 -15.31 3.60
N GLU A 134 -6.48 -16.27 4.55
CA GLU A 134 -6.33 -17.70 4.27
C GLU A 134 -7.48 -18.22 3.39
N LEU A 135 -8.73 -17.97 3.79
CA LEU A 135 -9.91 -18.35 2.99
C LEU A 135 -9.91 -17.68 1.61
N LEU A 136 -9.48 -16.42 1.53
CA LEU A 136 -9.33 -15.73 0.25
C LEU A 136 -8.22 -16.35 -0.59
N PHE A 137 -7.13 -16.79 0.02
CA PHE A 137 -6.00 -17.42 -0.67
C PHE A 137 -6.43 -18.71 -1.35
N GLU A 138 -7.04 -19.63 -0.61
CA GLU A 138 -7.57 -20.89 -1.14
C GLU A 138 -8.57 -20.66 -2.28
N LYS A 139 -9.49 -19.70 -2.09
CA LYS A 139 -10.51 -19.35 -3.09
C LYS A 139 -9.94 -18.73 -4.36
N HIS A 140 -8.87 -17.95 -4.26
CA HIS A 140 -8.26 -17.30 -5.43
C HIS A 140 -7.28 -18.23 -6.13
N LEU A 141 -6.56 -19.06 -5.37
CA LEU A 141 -5.64 -20.05 -5.90
C LEU A 141 -6.38 -21.07 -6.78
N SER A 142 -7.50 -21.60 -6.31
CA SER A 142 -8.40 -22.48 -7.10
C SER A 142 -8.94 -21.84 -8.39
N LYS A 143 -8.78 -20.52 -8.56
CA LYS A 143 -9.22 -19.76 -9.76
C LYS A 143 -8.07 -19.19 -10.56
N GLY A 144 -6.81 -19.54 -10.25
CA GLY A 144 -5.62 -18.98 -10.90
C GLY A 144 -5.43 -17.47 -10.67
N LYS A 145 -6.07 -16.87 -9.66
CA LYS A 145 -6.04 -15.42 -9.38
C LYS A 145 -4.95 -15.04 -8.37
N THR A 146 -3.73 -15.50 -8.60
CA THR A 146 -2.56 -15.35 -7.72
C THR A 146 -2.09 -13.91 -7.57
N LYS A 147 -2.32 -13.05 -8.58
CA LYS A 147 -1.94 -11.62 -8.57
C LYS A 147 -2.46 -10.82 -7.36
N TYR A 148 -3.54 -11.27 -6.72
CA TYR A 148 -4.08 -10.63 -5.51
C TYR A 148 -3.14 -10.73 -4.30
N PHE A 149 -2.33 -11.78 -4.27
CA PHE A 149 -1.40 -12.12 -3.18
C PHE A 149 0.05 -11.77 -3.49
N LEU A 150 0.31 -11.10 -4.63
CA LEU A 150 1.63 -10.54 -4.86
C LEU A 150 1.91 -9.42 -3.85
N PRO A 151 3.14 -9.33 -3.32
CA PRO A 151 3.51 -8.28 -2.41
C PRO A 151 3.45 -6.91 -3.10
N MET A 152 3.10 -5.89 -2.33
CA MET A 152 3.15 -4.51 -2.80
C MET A 152 4.47 -3.87 -2.40
N ASN A 153 5.22 -3.38 -3.39
CA ASN A 153 6.47 -2.67 -3.17
C ASN A 153 6.23 -1.16 -3.22
N ILE A 154 6.55 -0.46 -2.13
CA ILE A 154 6.40 1.00 -2.02
C ILE A 154 7.81 1.60 -1.88
N PRO A 155 8.37 2.21 -2.94
CA PRO A 155 9.66 2.89 -2.84
C PRO A 155 9.52 4.12 -1.94
N VAL A 156 10.43 4.22 -0.98
CA VAL A 156 10.48 5.29 0.00
C VAL A 156 11.85 5.94 -0.01
N LYS A 157 11.87 7.26 -0.19
CA LYS A 157 13.09 8.05 -0.03
C LYS A 157 13.40 8.19 1.45
N TRP A 158 14.36 7.40 1.92
CA TRP A 158 14.87 7.41 3.30
C TRP A 158 16.38 7.55 3.25
N LYS A 159 16.87 8.81 3.18
CA LYS A 159 18.31 9.09 2.99
C LYS A 159 19.14 8.67 4.19
N ASP A 160 18.66 8.99 5.39
CA ASP A 160 19.34 8.73 6.66
C ASP A 160 18.72 7.51 7.34
N ALA A 161 18.62 6.40 6.60
CA ALA A 161 18.08 5.16 7.12
C ALA A 161 19.00 4.59 8.21
N VAL A 162 18.41 4.23 9.36
CA VAL A 162 19.14 3.64 10.50
C VAL A 162 19.50 2.17 10.29
N ILE A 163 19.06 1.60 9.16
CA ILE A 163 19.29 0.21 8.75
C ILE A 163 19.59 0.17 7.25
N THR A 164 20.34 -0.85 6.83
CA THR A 164 20.58 -1.11 5.41
C THR A 164 19.39 -1.88 4.82
N PRO A 165 18.88 -1.50 3.63
CA PRO A 165 17.83 -2.27 2.97
C PRO A 165 18.34 -3.64 2.56
N TYR A 166 17.58 -4.69 2.86
CA TYR A 166 17.90 -6.05 2.44
C TYR A 166 18.04 -6.16 0.91
N ASP A 167 19.11 -6.78 0.43
CA ASP A 167 19.33 -7.08 -0.99
C ASP A 167 19.40 -8.60 -1.17
N ALA A 168 18.45 -9.19 -1.90
CA ALA A 168 18.41 -10.64 -2.12
C ALA A 168 19.65 -11.16 -2.87
N ARG A 169 20.34 -10.29 -3.62
CA ARG A 169 21.55 -10.62 -4.37
C ARG A 169 22.81 -10.73 -3.50
N ASP A 170 22.74 -10.27 -2.26
CA ASP A 170 23.85 -10.20 -1.29
C ASP A 170 23.40 -10.78 0.06
N SER A 171 22.62 -11.87 -0.01
CA SER A 171 21.81 -12.37 1.11
C SER A 171 22.59 -13.18 2.15
N GLU A 172 23.84 -13.57 1.88
CA GLU A 172 24.66 -14.34 2.82
C GLU A 172 25.06 -13.52 4.07
N ILE A 173 24.97 -12.18 4.02
CA ILE A 173 25.43 -11.29 5.10
C ILE A 173 24.32 -10.33 5.59
N GLN A 174 23.28 -10.09 4.78
CA GLN A 174 22.33 -9.01 5.06
C GLN A 174 21.08 -9.45 5.83
N GLN A 175 20.89 -8.84 6.99
CA GLN A 175 19.72 -9.06 7.84
C GLN A 175 18.47 -8.41 7.27
N LYS A 176 17.33 -9.12 7.34
CA LYS A 176 16.01 -8.60 6.95
C LYS A 176 15.37 -7.88 8.14
N TYR A 177 14.99 -6.63 7.93
CA TYR A 177 14.28 -5.84 8.93
C TYR A 177 12.84 -5.58 8.51
N PHE A 178 11.93 -5.85 9.46
CA PHE A 178 10.58 -5.30 9.46
C PHE A 178 10.62 -3.89 10.04
N VAL A 179 10.00 -2.95 9.35
CA VAL A 179 9.91 -1.54 9.77
C VAL A 179 8.47 -1.08 9.82
N SER A 180 8.21 -0.17 10.76
CA SER A 180 6.93 0.53 10.95
C SER A 180 7.24 2.02 10.92
N LEU A 181 6.78 2.71 9.88
CA LEU A 181 7.11 4.13 9.66
C LEU A 181 5.92 4.94 9.13
N LYS A 182 6.00 6.24 9.34
CA LYS A 182 5.20 7.24 8.62
C LYS A 182 5.97 7.72 7.40
N ALA A 183 5.28 7.82 6.28
CA ALA A 183 5.77 8.40 5.04
C ALA A 183 4.84 9.50 4.55
N LYS A 184 5.42 10.56 3.99
CA LYS A 184 4.68 11.65 3.35
C LYS A 184 4.63 11.44 1.84
N PHE A 185 3.44 11.53 1.27
CA PHE A 185 3.23 11.43 -0.16
C PHE A 185 3.32 12.81 -0.82
N SER A 186 4.16 12.93 -1.85
CA SER A 186 4.30 14.15 -2.66
C SER A 186 3.64 13.97 -4.01
N ALA A 187 2.42 14.51 -4.17
CA ALA A 187 1.65 14.48 -5.42
C ALA A 187 2.47 14.94 -6.65
N LYS A 188 3.15 16.08 -6.56
CA LYS A 188 3.98 16.61 -7.69
C LYS A 188 5.04 15.62 -8.20
N LYS A 189 5.54 14.74 -7.33
CA LYS A 189 6.62 13.78 -7.65
C LYS A 189 6.11 12.35 -7.74
N SER A 190 4.87 12.07 -7.31
CA SER A 190 4.33 10.72 -7.11
C SER A 190 5.24 9.81 -6.27
N THR A 191 5.92 10.38 -5.26
CA THR A 191 6.89 9.67 -4.41
C THR A 191 6.50 9.69 -2.93
N PHE A 192 6.87 8.63 -2.22
CA PHE A 192 6.81 8.56 -0.76
C PHE A 192 8.19 8.94 -0.18
N THR A 193 8.19 9.80 0.82
CA THR A 193 9.41 10.20 1.55
C THR A 193 9.24 9.84 3.01
N TYR A 194 10.29 9.31 3.62
CA TYR A 194 10.32 9.03 5.05
C TYR A 194 9.96 10.29 5.86
N HIS A 195 9.15 10.12 6.90
CA HIS A 195 8.83 11.17 7.86
C HIS A 195 9.37 10.81 9.25
N SER A 196 8.94 9.67 9.79
CA SER A 196 9.36 9.21 11.12
C SER A 196 9.17 7.71 11.27
N LEU A 197 9.93 7.08 12.16
CA LEU A 197 9.62 5.74 12.66
C LEU A 197 8.39 5.80 13.58
N LEU A 198 7.60 4.75 13.54
CA LEU A 198 6.53 4.49 14.52
C LEU A 198 7.03 3.55 15.62
N ASP A 199 7.89 2.61 15.24
CA ASP A 199 8.51 1.61 16.11
C ASP A 199 9.96 1.39 15.67
N ALA A 200 10.80 0.85 16.55
CA ALA A 200 12.17 0.46 16.19
C ALA A 200 12.15 -0.65 15.11
N PRO A 201 13.07 -0.63 14.13
CA PRO A 201 13.25 -1.75 13.22
C PRO A 201 13.50 -3.05 13.98
N THR A 202 12.88 -4.14 13.53
CA THR A 202 12.99 -5.45 14.18
C THR A 202 13.25 -6.54 13.16
N ASN A 203 13.87 -7.62 13.62
CA ASN A 203 14.07 -8.84 12.83
C ASN A 203 12.88 -9.80 12.97
N GLU A 204 11.92 -9.49 13.85
CA GLU A 204 10.69 -10.23 14.02
C GLU A 204 9.71 -9.88 12.89
N ILE A 205 9.64 -10.76 11.89
CA ILE A 205 8.80 -10.56 10.72
C ILE A 205 7.43 -11.19 10.97
N PRO A 206 6.31 -10.47 10.79
CA PRO A 206 4.99 -11.06 10.93
C PRO A 206 4.74 -12.19 9.93
N GLN A 207 3.84 -13.11 10.28
CA GLN A 207 3.40 -14.13 9.33
C GLN A 207 2.61 -13.51 8.18
N ALA A 208 2.91 -13.95 6.96
CA ALA A 208 2.34 -13.42 5.73
C ALA A 208 1.78 -14.52 4.83
N ILE A 209 0.85 -14.12 3.96
CA ILE A 209 0.38 -14.91 2.82
C ILE A 209 0.77 -14.16 1.55
N PHE A 210 1.51 -14.82 0.69
CA PHE A 210 1.88 -14.26 -0.61
C PHE A 210 2.16 -15.34 -1.64
N VAL A 211 2.21 -14.92 -2.89
CA VAL A 211 2.74 -15.72 -3.99
C VAL A 211 4.07 -15.10 -4.40
N GLU A 212 5.10 -15.92 -4.58
CA GLU A 212 6.36 -15.45 -5.12
C GLU A 212 6.18 -15.04 -6.59
N PRO A 213 6.73 -13.89 -7.03
CA PRO A 213 6.67 -13.51 -8.43
C PRO A 213 7.42 -14.54 -9.30
N GLU A 214 6.83 -14.95 -10.43
CA GLU A 214 7.44 -15.89 -11.41
C GLU A 214 8.87 -15.52 -11.85
N GLN A 215 9.31 -14.27 -11.68
CA GLN A 215 10.66 -13.83 -12.06
C GLN A 215 11.78 -14.35 -11.15
N ASP A 216 11.46 -14.87 -9.96
CA ASP A 216 12.43 -15.55 -9.07
C ASP A 216 12.38 -17.09 -9.23
N LEU A 217 11.48 -17.62 -10.06
CA LEU A 217 11.27 -19.05 -10.28
C LEU A 217 11.68 -19.46 -11.71
N LYS A 218 12.99 -19.49 -11.95
CA LYS A 218 13.58 -20.36 -13.00
C LYS A 218 13.96 -21.74 -12.45
N THR A 219 13.27 -22.20 -11.42
CA THR A 219 13.36 -23.57 -10.91
C THR A 219 12.10 -23.84 -10.09
N GLU A 220 11.25 -24.69 -10.67
CA GLU A 220 10.22 -25.54 -10.04
C GLU A 220 9.14 -24.91 -9.14
N GLU A 221 7.89 -25.28 -9.43
CA GLU A 221 6.67 -24.89 -8.73
C GLU A 221 6.79 -25.09 -7.22
N THR A 222 7.08 -24.00 -6.49
CA THR A 222 7.11 -24.03 -5.03
C THR A 222 6.14 -22.99 -4.48
N TYR A 223 4.99 -23.45 -4.00
CA TYR A 223 4.04 -22.65 -3.21
C TYR A 223 4.53 -22.62 -1.76
N ILE A 224 5.03 -21.48 -1.29
CA ILE A 224 5.54 -21.37 0.08
C ILE A 224 4.50 -20.68 0.97
N MET A 225 3.88 -21.44 1.87
CA MET A 225 3.36 -20.90 3.13
C MET A 225 4.57 -20.68 4.05
N SER A 226 5.14 -19.48 4.08
CA SER A 226 6.35 -19.23 4.86
C SER A 226 6.01 -18.88 6.31
N ASN A 227 6.54 -19.68 7.23
CA ASN A 227 6.78 -19.26 8.59
C ASN A 227 8.20 -18.69 8.61
N PHE A 228 8.33 -17.37 8.46
CA PHE A 228 9.60 -16.68 8.75
C PHE A 228 9.73 -16.48 10.25
#